data_AF-A0A1C5FRR2-F1
#
_entry.id   AF-A0A1C5FRR2-F1
#
_cell.length_a   1.000
_cell.length_b   1.000
_cell.length_c   1.000
_cell.angle_alpha   90.00
_cell.angle_beta   90.00
_cell.angle_gamma   90.00
#
_symmetry.space_group_name_H-M   'P 1'
#
loop_
_entity.id
_entity.type
_entity.pdbx_description
1 polymer ?
#
loop_
_entity_poly.entity_id
_entity_poly.type
_entity_poly.pdbx_seq_one_letter_code
_entity_poly.pdbx_strand_id
1 'polypeptide(L)'
;MTESAMSPGRGDRRLPAFAEELVGTLGVQSQYVLHGNIRDIHLVRHDKNPDEGGPERRYDAHHTLTEVLWNALWQEGYEALIRFDIADGFTAVAGPAAKEVRELLHGRDAARPGRARRADA
;
A
#
# COMPACT_ATOMS: atom_id res chain seq x y z
N MET A 1 32.10 21.12 -21.89
CA MET A 1 32.06 19.84 -21.15
C MET A 1 30.83 19.89 -20.27
N THR A 2 29.75 19.27 -20.71
CA THR A 2 28.45 19.27 -20.04
C THR A 2 28.47 18.26 -18.90
N GLU A 3 28.24 18.74 -17.68
CA GLU A 3 27.91 17.91 -16.52
C GLU A 3 26.61 17.17 -16.84
N SER A 4 26.73 15.88 -17.14
CA SER A 4 25.60 14.97 -17.18
C SER A 4 25.21 14.72 -15.73
N ALA A 5 24.18 15.43 -15.25
CA ALA A 5 23.54 15.13 -13.98
C ALA A 5 23.18 13.64 -13.97
N MET A 6 23.88 12.86 -13.16
CA MET A 6 23.52 11.48 -12.88
C MET A 6 22.14 11.52 -12.23
N SER A 7 21.11 11.23 -13.01
CA SER A 7 19.83 10.79 -12.45
C SER A 7 20.17 9.63 -11.51
N PRO A 8 19.67 9.62 -10.26
CA PRO A 8 19.89 8.50 -9.36
C PRO A 8 19.51 7.23 -10.11
N GLY A 9 20.49 6.34 -10.26
CA GLY A 9 20.35 5.14 -11.07
C GLY A 9 19.13 4.36 -10.58
N ARG A 10 18.35 3.83 -11.53
CA ARG A 10 17.20 2.97 -11.25
C ARG A 10 17.51 1.80 -10.29
N GLY A 11 18.78 1.50 -10.04
CA GLY A 11 19.28 0.48 -9.12
C GLY A 11 19.36 0.88 -7.64
N ASP A 12 19.18 2.15 -7.25
CA ASP A 12 19.19 2.56 -5.82
C ASP A 12 17.78 2.67 -5.22
N ARG A 13 16.74 2.47 -6.03
CA ARG A 13 15.34 2.58 -5.58
C ARG A 13 14.93 1.36 -4.77
N ARG A 14 14.89 1.51 -3.44
CA ARG A 14 14.36 0.52 -2.50
C ARG A 14 12.85 0.27 -2.68
N LEU A 15 12.11 1.23 -3.24
CA LEU A 15 10.68 1.16 -3.51
C LEU A 15 10.37 1.56 -4.96
N PRO A 16 9.27 1.08 -5.55
CA PRO A 16 8.80 1.58 -6.85
C PRO A 16 8.57 3.09 -6.82
N ALA A 17 8.87 3.77 -7.93
CA ALA A 17 8.81 5.24 -8.03
C ALA A 17 7.46 5.84 -7.59
N PHE A 18 6.35 5.17 -7.90
CA PHE A 18 5.01 5.65 -7.53
C PHE A 18 4.78 5.64 -6.01
N ALA A 19 5.41 4.70 -5.28
CA ALA A 19 5.27 4.61 -3.83
C ALA A 19 6.03 5.75 -3.15
N GLU A 20 7.20 6.12 -3.69
CA GLU A 20 7.97 7.30 -3.25
C GLU A 20 7.17 8.60 -3.46
N GLU A 21 6.55 8.75 -4.63
CA GLU A 21 5.72 9.92 -4.96
C GLU A 21 4.48 10.02 -4.06
N LEU A 22 3.82 8.89 -3.79
CA LEU A 22 2.65 8.82 -2.91
C LEU A 22 2.99 9.25 -1.49
N VAL A 23 4.10 8.74 -0.92
CA VAL A 23 4.58 9.15 0.40
C VAL A 23 4.88 10.65 0.45
N GLY A 24 5.58 11.17 -0.57
CA GLY A 24 5.87 12.61 -0.65
C GLY A 24 4.63 13.49 -0.71
N THR A 25 3.54 12.98 -1.31
CA THR A 25 2.27 13.71 -1.44
C THR A 25 1.43 13.66 -0.16
N LEU A 26 1.41 12.52 0.53
CA LEU A 26 0.63 12.34 1.76
C LEU A 26 1.14 13.21 2.93
N GLY A 27 2.38 13.69 2.88
CA GLY A 27 2.86 14.71 3.81
C GLY A 27 2.11 16.05 3.71
N VAL A 28 1.35 16.27 2.63
CA VAL A 28 0.62 17.52 2.35
C VAL A 28 -0.89 17.29 2.23
N GLN A 29 -1.31 16.12 1.78
CA GLN A 29 -2.73 15.76 1.58
C GLN A 29 -3.15 14.61 2.50
N SER A 30 -4.33 14.74 3.12
CA SER A 30 -4.90 13.73 4.02
C SER A 30 -5.60 12.56 3.31
N GLN A 31 -5.72 12.61 1.98
CA GLN A 31 -6.41 11.59 1.19
C GLN A 31 -5.76 11.43 -0.17
N TYR A 32 -5.61 10.18 -0.60
CA TYR A 32 -5.15 9.83 -1.94
C TYR A 32 -6.07 8.75 -2.52
N VAL A 33 -6.39 8.85 -3.82
CA VAL A 33 -7.20 7.86 -4.53
C VAL A 33 -6.33 7.19 -5.58
N LEU A 34 -6.04 5.91 -5.36
CA LEU A 34 -5.39 5.07 -6.36
C LEU A 34 -6.47 4.46 -7.26
N HIS A 35 -6.33 4.65 -8.57
CA HIS A 35 -7.14 3.94 -9.55
C HIS A 35 -6.32 2.80 -10.16
N GLY A 36 -6.92 1.62 -10.32
CA GLY A 36 -6.23 0.44 -10.85
C GLY A 36 -6.64 -0.84 -10.16
N ASN A 37 -5.99 -1.95 -10.49
CA ASN A 37 -6.25 -3.21 -9.86
C ASN A 37 -5.45 -3.31 -8.54
N ILE A 38 -6.15 -3.20 -7.42
CA ILE A 38 -5.57 -3.34 -6.08
C ILE A 38 -4.88 -4.69 -5.83
N ARG A 39 -5.14 -5.69 -6.69
CA ARG A 39 -4.51 -7.03 -6.64
C ARG A 39 -3.24 -7.11 -7.49
N ASP A 40 -2.75 -5.98 -7.98
CA ASP A 40 -1.51 -5.95 -8.74
C ASP A 40 -0.33 -6.46 -7.89
N ILE A 41 0.52 -7.23 -8.57
CA ILE A 41 1.72 -7.84 -8.02
C ILE A 41 2.91 -7.11 -8.64
N HIS A 42 3.76 -6.56 -7.78
CA HIS A 42 4.97 -5.85 -8.17
C HIS A 42 6.19 -6.76 -7.98
N LEU A 43 7.04 -6.83 -9.01
CA LEU A 43 8.35 -7.47 -8.91
C LEU A 43 9.36 -6.45 -8.38
N VAL A 44 9.94 -6.73 -7.23
CA VAL A 44 11.04 -5.98 -6.64
C VAL A 44 12.33 -6.71 -6.95
N ARG A 45 13.17 -6.05 -7.76
CA ARG A 45 14.48 -6.57 -8.13
C ARG A 45 15.41 -6.50 -6.94
N HIS A 46 16.17 -7.57 -6.74
CA HIS A 46 17.33 -7.52 -5.85
C HIS A 46 18.54 -6.97 -6.61
N ASP A 47 19.39 -6.22 -5.92
CA ASP A 47 20.57 -5.56 -6.50
C ASP A 47 21.63 -6.55 -7.03
N LYS A 48 21.49 -7.84 -6.72
CA LYS A 48 22.41 -8.89 -7.14
C LYS A 48 21.81 -9.71 -8.26
N ASN A 49 22.59 -9.92 -9.32
CA ASN A 49 22.28 -10.87 -10.37
C ASN A 49 22.20 -12.29 -9.75
N PRO A 50 21.04 -12.98 -9.81
CA PRO A 50 20.87 -14.29 -9.18
C PRO A 50 21.85 -15.35 -9.74
N ASP A 51 22.35 -15.16 -10.96
CA ASP A 51 23.32 -16.06 -11.60
C ASP A 51 24.75 -15.89 -11.07
N GLU A 52 25.05 -14.81 -10.35
CA GLU A 52 26.37 -14.52 -9.77
C GLU A 52 26.48 -14.93 -8.28
N GLY A 53 25.35 -15.24 -7.63
CA GLY A 53 25.26 -15.35 -6.16
C GLY A 53 25.63 -16.70 -5.51
N GLY A 54 26.06 -17.72 -6.27
CA GLY A 54 26.36 -19.04 -5.70
C GLY A 54 25.19 -19.63 -4.89
N PRO A 55 25.39 -20.31 -3.75
CA PRO A 55 24.31 -20.89 -2.94
C PRO A 55 23.39 -19.87 -2.23
N GLU A 56 23.73 -18.57 -2.25
CA GLU A 56 22.91 -17.48 -1.68
C GLU A 56 22.10 -16.73 -2.76
N ARG A 57 21.62 -17.43 -3.80
CA ARG A 57 20.81 -16.80 -4.86
C ARG A 57 19.59 -16.10 -4.26
N ARG A 58 19.43 -14.82 -4.57
CA ARG A 58 18.21 -14.06 -4.29
C ARG A 58 17.51 -13.75 -5.60
N TYR A 59 16.37 -14.42 -5.82
CA TYR A 59 15.49 -14.14 -6.94
C TYR A 59 14.62 -12.93 -6.63
N ASP A 60 14.20 -12.21 -7.68
CA ASP A 60 13.24 -11.11 -7.57
C ASP A 60 12.06 -11.51 -6.68
N ALA A 61 11.78 -10.66 -5.69
CA ALA A 61 10.65 -10.85 -4.80
C ALA A 61 9.39 -10.28 -5.44
N HIS A 62 8.25 -10.89 -5.19
CA HIS A 62 6.95 -10.34 -5.59
C HIS A 62 6.23 -9.80 -4.35
N HIS A 63 5.65 -8.62 -4.47
CA HIS A 63 4.89 -7.96 -3.42
C HIS A 63 3.56 -7.48 -3.96
N THR A 64 2.51 -7.62 -3.16
CA THR A 64 1.21 -7.02 -3.48
C THR A 64 1.31 -5.49 -3.40
N LEU A 65 0.44 -4.77 -4.11
CA LEU A 65 0.34 -3.31 -3.97
C LEU A 65 0.17 -2.89 -2.50
N THR A 66 -0.63 -3.62 -1.72
CA THR A 66 -0.82 -3.39 -0.29
C THR A 66 0.51 -3.45 0.48
N GLU A 67 1.33 -4.46 0.22
CA GLU A 67 2.64 -4.61 0.88
C GLU A 67 3.61 -3.50 0.47
N VAL A 68 3.65 -3.15 -0.81
CA VAL A 68 4.50 -2.05 -1.31
C VAL A 68 4.13 -0.74 -0.64
N LEU A 69 2.84 -0.41 -0.59
CA LEU A 69 2.34 0.82 0.04
C LEU A 69 2.55 0.80 1.55
N TRP A 70 2.25 -0.31 2.22
CA TRP A 70 2.41 -0.43 3.66
C TRP A 70 3.87 -0.27 4.08
N ASN A 71 4.81 -0.91 3.38
CA ASN A 71 6.24 -0.77 3.67
C ASN A 71 6.72 0.67 3.57
N ALA A 72 6.17 1.44 2.62
CA ALA A 72 6.50 2.86 2.48
C ALA A 72 5.88 3.70 3.61
N LEU A 73 4.57 3.53 3.86
CA LEU A 73 3.81 4.30 4.85
C LEU A 73 4.25 4.01 6.30
N TRP A 74 4.63 2.77 6.60
CA TRP A 74 5.12 2.40 7.92
C TRP A 74 6.38 3.19 8.31
N GLN A 75 7.29 3.44 7.36
CA GLN A 75 8.50 4.23 7.61
C GLN A 75 8.19 5.70 7.92
N GLU A 76 7.03 6.18 7.45
CA GLU A 76 6.53 7.54 7.70
C GLU A 76 5.70 7.64 8.99
N GLY A 77 5.57 6.55 9.77
CA GLY A 77 4.89 6.54 11.06
C GLY A 77 3.38 6.28 11.00
N TYR A 78 2.84 5.84 9.86
CA TYR A 78 1.44 5.43 9.78
C TYR A 78 1.22 4.11 10.55
N GLU A 79 0.15 4.02 11.34
CA GLU A 79 -0.13 2.83 12.17
C GLU A 79 -1.19 1.89 11.60
N ALA A 80 -1.89 2.30 10.54
CA ALA A 80 -2.87 1.45 9.86
C ALA A 80 -3.04 1.85 8.39
N LEU A 81 -3.29 0.85 7.54
CA LEU A 81 -3.72 1.03 6.16
C LEU A 81 -5.14 0.51 5.99
N ILE A 82 -6.02 1.37 5.46
CA ILE A 82 -7.42 1.06 5.19
C ILE A 82 -7.65 1.06 3.68
N ARG A 83 -8.40 0.07 3.21
CA ARG A 83 -8.86 -0.05 1.84
C ARG A 83 -10.38 0.09 1.80
N PHE A 84 -10.92 0.65 0.72
CA PHE A 84 -12.34 0.59 0.40
C PHE A 84 -12.55 -0.24 -0.88
N ASP A 85 -13.51 -1.16 -0.85
CA ASP A 85 -14.05 -1.85 -2.03
C ASP A 85 -15.58 -1.86 -1.97
N ILE A 86 -16.26 -1.94 -3.11
CA ILE A 86 -17.73 -1.89 -3.18
C ILE A 86 -18.38 -3.12 -2.52
N ALA A 87 -17.75 -4.30 -2.60
CA ALA A 87 -18.27 -5.53 -2.03
C ALA A 87 -18.04 -5.60 -0.51
N ASP A 88 -16.85 -5.22 -0.06
CA ASP A 88 -16.42 -5.39 1.34
C ASP A 88 -16.53 -4.11 2.20
N GLY A 89 -16.74 -2.94 1.58
CA GLY A 89 -16.70 -1.65 2.25
C GLY A 89 -15.28 -1.29 2.73
N PHE A 90 -15.19 -0.57 3.84
CA PHE A 90 -13.91 -0.23 4.45
C PHE A 90 -13.34 -1.41 5.24
N THR A 91 -12.09 -1.76 4.94
CA THR A 91 -11.36 -2.87 5.59
C THR A 91 -9.96 -2.42 5.99
N ALA A 92 -9.54 -2.68 7.23
CA ALA A 92 -8.14 -2.53 7.62
C ALA A 92 -7.31 -3.70 7.07
N VAL A 93 -6.24 -3.40 6.35
CA VAL A 93 -5.45 -4.41 5.62
C VAL A 93 -4.03 -4.59 6.16
N ALA A 94 -3.48 -3.60 6.85
CA ALA A 94 -2.16 -3.69 7.48
C ALA A 94 -2.02 -2.73 8.67
N GLY A 95 -1.03 -3.02 9.52
CA GLY A 95 -0.55 -2.12 10.58
C GLY A 95 -0.84 -2.58 12.01
N PRO A 96 -0.03 -2.09 12.98
CA PRO A 96 -0.19 -2.46 14.38
C PRO A 96 -1.54 -2.05 14.96
N ALA A 97 -2.11 -0.92 14.51
CA ALA A 97 -3.41 -0.44 14.95
C ALA A 97 -4.60 -1.05 14.17
N ALA A 98 -4.35 -2.07 13.34
CA ALA A 98 -5.40 -2.64 12.47
C ALA A 98 -6.58 -3.23 13.25
N LYS A 99 -6.37 -3.71 14.49
CA LYS A 99 -7.44 -4.24 15.33
C LYS A 99 -8.37 -3.12 15.79
N GLU A 100 -7.81 -2.06 16.35
CA GLU A 100 -8.50 -0.88 16.84
C GLU A 100 -9.26 -0.20 15.70
N VAL A 101 -8.62 -0.10 14.53
CA VAL A 101 -9.28 0.42 13.32
C VAL A 101 -10.44 -0.46 12.89
N ARG A 102 -10.31 -1.80 12.90
CA ARG A 102 -11.46 -2.69 12.62
C ARG A 102 -12.60 -2.48 13.61
N GLU A 103 -12.29 -2.34 14.90
CA GLU A 103 -13.30 -2.06 15.92
C GLU A 103 -13.99 -0.71 15.70
N LEU A 104 -13.26 0.32 15.26
CA LEU A 104 -13.84 1.63 14.92
C LEU A 104 -14.72 1.57 13.66
N LEU A 105 -14.29 0.83 12.65
CA LEU A 105 -15.03 0.65 11.40
C LEU A 105 -16.34 -0.12 11.63
N HIS A 106 -16.31 -1.21 12.42
CA HIS A 106 -17.48 -2.06 12.67
C HIS A 106 -18.31 -1.65 13.89
N GLY A 107 -17.73 -0.94 14.85
CA GLY A 107 -18.38 -0.50 16.09
C GLY A 107 -19.45 0.58 15.86
N ARG A 108 -19.41 1.30 14.73
CA ARG A 108 -20.51 2.18 14.31
C ARG A 108 -21.64 1.45 13.59
N ASP A 109 -21.39 0.28 13.00
CA ASP A 109 -22.41 -0.51 12.31
C ASP A 109 -23.16 -1.50 13.22
N ALA A 110 -22.56 -1.90 14.35
CA ALA A 110 -23.22 -2.76 15.34
C ALA A 110 -24.46 -2.10 16.00
N ALA A 111 -24.58 -0.77 15.95
CA ALA A 111 -25.66 0.01 16.55
C ALA A 111 -26.66 0.58 15.54
N ARG A 112 -26.78 0.01 14.33
CA ARG A 112 -27.84 0.44 13.39
C ARG A 112 -29.04 -0.52 13.46
N PRO A 113 -30.06 -0.24 14.30
CA PRO A 113 -31.32 -0.97 14.19
C PRO A 113 -32.02 -0.55 12.90
N GLY A 114 -32.36 -1.54 12.07
CA GLY A 114 -33.43 -1.47 11.08
C GLY A 114 -33.26 -0.43 9.96
N ARG A 115 -32.70 -0.86 8.82
CA ARG A 115 -33.20 -0.32 7.55
C ARG A 115 -34.66 -0.77 7.45
N ALA A 116 -35.57 0.15 7.77
CA ALA A 116 -37.00 -0.07 7.71
C ALA A 116 -37.37 -0.81 6.42
N ARG A 117 -38.14 -1.89 6.57
CA ARG A 117 -38.96 -2.47 5.50
C ARG A 117 -39.56 -1.30 4.72
N ARG A 118 -39.21 -1.18 3.44
CA ARG A 118 -40.10 -0.48 2.51
C ARG A 118 -41.40 -1.28 2.54
N ALA A 119 -42.39 -0.72 3.22
CA ALA A 119 -43.77 -1.10 3.03
C ALA A 119 -44.15 -0.73 1.60
N ASP A 120 -45.01 -1.57 1.04
CA ASP A 120 -45.61 -1.47 -0.28
C ASP A 120 -46.19 -0.08 -0.56
N ALA A 121 -46.01 0.38 -1.80
CA ALA A 121 -46.92 1.24 -2.53
C ALA A 121 -46.71 1.00 -4.03
#